data_AF-A0A0Q5DJT8-F1
#
_entry.id   AF-A0A0Q5DJT8-F1
#
_cell.length_a   1.000
_cell.length_b   1.000
_cell.length_c   1.000
_cell.angle_alpha   90.00
_cell.angle_beta   90.00
_cell.angle_gamma   90.00
#
_symmetry.space_group_name_H-M   'P 1'
#
loop_
_entity.id
_entity.type
_entity.pdbx_description
1 polymer ?
#
loop_
_entity_poly.entity_id
_entity_poly.type
_entity_poly.pdbx_seq_one_letter_code
_entity_poly.pdbx_strand_id
1 'polypeptide(L)'
;MRSIRPLLLVLAIAGALQATAHAATVAPASAAPAPAPVPAIGCASLANLRLLLRESKDVVATVVVRLNDDKADHLGCQIIPRDAVAGIAEHLTLNGSAYDCLTLRSTSVCQWVVAGTVKPAGATAKPRTGEKTKASDKASSSDKTSSSEKSAPSDRSPAPEKSRR
;
A
#
# COMPACT_ATOMS: atom_id res chain seq x y z
N MET A 1 34.16 20.27 24.39
CA MET A 1 33.72 20.43 25.80
C MET A 1 32.26 19.94 25.85
N ARG A 2 31.96 18.63 25.94
CA ARG A 2 31.90 17.73 27.11
C ARG A 2 31.25 18.34 28.37
N SER A 3 30.03 17.90 28.66
CA SER A 3 29.37 17.77 29.99
C SER A 3 28.04 17.04 29.73
N ILE A 4 27.85 15.72 29.89
CA ILE A 4 28.02 14.81 31.03
C ILE A 4 27.36 15.37 32.30
N ARG A 5 26.13 14.91 32.57
CA ARG A 5 25.49 14.99 33.89
C ARG A 5 25.09 13.59 34.34
N PRO A 6 25.83 13.00 35.30
CA PRO A 6 25.43 11.82 36.05
C PRO A 6 24.94 12.25 37.45
N LEU A 7 23.90 11.60 37.96
CA LEU A 7 23.70 11.16 39.35
C LEU A 7 22.23 10.71 39.45
N LEU A 8 21.91 9.41 39.47
CA LEU A 8 21.91 8.53 40.64
C LEU A 8 21.21 9.15 41.86
N LEU A 9 19.95 8.77 42.07
CA LEU A 9 19.40 8.61 43.41
C LEU A 9 18.77 7.22 43.50
N VAL A 10 19.48 6.34 44.19
CA VAL A 10 19.04 5.04 44.68
C VAL A 10 18.16 5.29 45.91
N LEU A 11 16.95 4.74 45.95
CA LEU A 11 16.28 4.47 47.21
C LEU A 11 15.73 3.04 47.19
N ALA A 12 16.50 2.16 47.81
CA ALA A 12 16.11 0.80 48.14
C ALA A 12 15.12 0.86 49.32
N ILE A 13 13.94 0.26 49.16
CA ILE A 13 13.12 -0.15 50.29
C ILE A 13 13.01 -1.67 50.20
N ALA A 14 13.80 -2.31 51.05
CA ALA A 14 13.68 -3.72 51.36
C ALA A 14 12.38 -3.92 52.16
N GLY A 15 11.47 -4.71 51.62
CA GLY A 15 10.29 -5.22 52.31
C GLY A 15 10.19 -6.72 52.08
N ALA A 16 10.92 -7.49 52.89
CA ALA A 16 10.71 -8.93 53.01
C ALA A 16 9.69 -9.17 54.14
N LEU A 17 8.49 -9.65 53.79
CA LEU A 17 7.63 -10.32 54.76
C LEU A 17 6.84 -11.45 54.07
N GLN A 18 7.35 -12.66 54.30
CA GLN A 18 6.67 -13.92 54.56
C GLN A 18 5.61 -14.45 53.58
N ALA A 19 5.95 -15.63 53.07
CA ALA A 19 5.10 -16.55 52.32
C ALA A 19 3.91 -17.05 53.15
N THR A 20 2.72 -16.92 52.57
CA THR A 20 1.59 -17.82 52.82
C THR A 20 1.30 -18.56 51.51
N ALA A 21 1.45 -19.88 51.55
CA ALA A 21 1.05 -20.76 50.47
C ALA A 21 -0.47 -20.65 50.26
N HIS A 22 -0.87 -20.11 49.12
CA HIS A 22 -2.16 -20.38 48.51
C HIS A 22 -1.89 -21.03 47.16
N ALA A 23 -2.21 -22.32 47.05
CA ALA A 23 -2.36 -23.00 45.78
C ALA A 23 -3.56 -22.36 45.05
N ALA A 24 -3.30 -21.26 44.36
CA ALA A 24 -4.24 -20.64 43.45
C ALA A 24 -4.01 -21.25 42.07
N THR A 25 -4.98 -22.01 41.61
CA THR A 25 -5.17 -22.43 40.22
C THR A 25 -4.87 -21.23 39.32
N VAL A 26 -3.79 -21.31 38.54
CA VAL A 26 -3.43 -20.29 37.55
C VAL A 26 -4.51 -20.30 36.49
N ALA A 27 -5.47 -19.39 36.63
CA ALA A 27 -6.39 -19.06 35.56
C ALA A 27 -5.58 -18.53 34.37
N PRO A 28 -5.84 -18.99 33.14
CA PRO A 28 -5.13 -18.51 31.97
C PRO A 28 -5.33 -16.99 31.86
N ALA A 29 -4.22 -16.26 31.82
CA ALA A 29 -4.23 -14.83 31.55
C ALA A 29 -4.97 -14.60 30.23
N SER A 30 -6.10 -13.89 30.32
CA SER A 30 -6.92 -13.55 29.17
C SER A 30 -6.06 -12.76 28.19
N ALA A 31 -5.77 -13.35 27.02
CA ALA A 31 -5.01 -12.71 25.98
C ALA A 31 -5.70 -11.39 25.59
N ALA A 32 -4.95 -10.30 25.61
CA ALA A 32 -5.45 -9.01 25.18
C ALA A 32 -6.05 -9.13 23.76
N PRO A 33 -7.23 -8.52 23.49
CA PRO A 33 -7.85 -8.59 22.18
C PRO A 33 -6.89 -8.13 21.10
N ALA A 34 -6.70 -8.95 20.07
CA ALA A 34 -5.92 -8.56 18.90
C ALA A 34 -6.54 -7.29 18.28
N PRO A 35 -5.74 -6.29 17.89
CA PRO A 35 -6.25 -5.07 17.27
C PRO A 35 -7.06 -5.42 16.02
N ALA A 36 -8.21 -4.77 15.89
CA ALA A 36 -9.13 -5.02 14.78
C ALA A 36 -8.41 -4.83 13.44
N PRO A 37 -8.68 -5.67 12.43
CA PRO A 37 -8.02 -5.57 11.14
C PRO A 37 -8.31 -4.22 10.51
N VAL A 38 -7.26 -3.44 10.23
CA VAL A 38 -7.39 -2.20 9.47
C VAL A 38 -7.90 -2.56 8.06
N PRO A 39 -8.99 -1.94 7.57
CA PRO A 39 -9.51 -2.22 6.24
C PRO A 39 -8.50 -1.79 5.17
N ALA A 40 -8.35 -2.61 4.12
CA ALA A 40 -7.55 -2.21 2.98
C ALA A 40 -8.36 -1.24 2.12
N ILE A 41 -7.86 -0.02 1.94
CA ILE A 41 -8.43 0.94 0.99
C ILE A 41 -7.60 0.83 -0.28
N GLY A 42 -8.25 0.59 -1.42
CA GLY A 42 -7.55 0.59 -2.69
C GLY A 42 -8.30 1.28 -3.80
N CYS A 43 -7.52 1.82 -4.75
CA CYS A 43 -8.00 2.60 -5.87
C CYS A 43 -7.33 2.15 -7.15
N ALA A 44 -8.06 2.19 -8.27
CA ALA A 44 -7.50 1.79 -9.57
C ALA A 44 -6.37 2.73 -10.04
N SER A 45 -6.36 3.96 -9.50
CA SER A 45 -5.35 4.98 -9.74
C SER A 45 -4.59 5.29 -8.45
N LEU A 46 -3.25 5.15 -8.48
CA LEU A 46 -2.37 5.56 -7.38
C LEU A 46 -2.51 7.05 -7.05
N ALA A 47 -2.73 7.89 -8.06
CA ALA A 47 -2.92 9.32 -7.87
C ALA A 47 -4.18 9.60 -7.03
N ASN A 48 -5.26 8.87 -7.29
CA ASN A 48 -6.53 8.99 -6.57
C ASN A 48 -6.39 8.49 -5.13
N LEU A 49 -5.68 7.39 -4.89
CA LEU A 49 -5.36 6.92 -3.54
C LEU A 49 -4.61 8.00 -2.75
N ARG A 50 -3.58 8.60 -3.35
CA ARG A 50 -2.78 9.65 -2.69
C ARG A 50 -3.59 10.92 -2.43
N LEU A 51 -4.50 11.27 -3.33
CA LEU A 51 -5.42 12.40 -3.13
C LEU A 51 -6.36 12.13 -1.95
N LEU A 52 -7.01 10.97 -1.93
CA LEU A 52 -7.94 10.56 -0.88
C LEU A 52 -7.28 10.54 0.50
N LEU A 53 -6.08 9.96 0.61
CA LEU A 53 -5.32 9.90 1.85
C LEU A 53 -4.94 11.31 2.32
N ARG A 54 -4.47 12.17 1.42
CA ARG A 54 -4.09 13.56 1.76
C ARG A 54 -5.29 14.40 2.21
N GLU A 55 -6.43 14.29 1.51
CA GLU A 55 -7.67 14.98 1.88
C GLU A 55 -8.19 14.52 3.25
N SER A 56 -7.94 13.25 3.58
CA SER A 56 -8.32 12.64 4.86
C SER A 56 -7.24 12.80 5.94
N LYS A 57 -6.15 13.53 5.67
CA LYS A 57 -5.00 13.71 6.57
C LYS A 57 -4.43 12.37 7.08
N ASP A 58 -4.42 11.37 6.20
CA ASP A 58 -3.98 9.99 6.46
C ASP A 58 -4.78 9.27 7.57
N VAL A 59 -5.97 9.78 7.94
CA VAL A 59 -6.86 9.16 8.92
C VAL A 59 -7.74 8.12 8.23
N VAL A 60 -7.38 6.85 8.37
CA VAL A 60 -8.10 5.71 7.75
C VAL A 60 -9.60 5.70 8.08
N ALA A 61 -9.98 6.02 9.32
CA ALA A 61 -11.38 6.06 9.72
C ALA A 61 -12.19 7.10 8.91
N THR A 62 -11.62 8.27 8.65
CA THR A 62 -12.24 9.31 7.83
C THR A 62 -12.40 8.85 6.38
N VAL A 63 -11.40 8.15 5.84
CA VAL A 63 -11.49 7.57 4.50
C VAL A 63 -12.62 6.54 4.43
N VAL A 64 -12.71 5.64 5.42
CA VAL A 64 -13.77 4.61 5.47
C VAL A 64 -15.14 5.24 5.57
N VAL A 65 -15.33 6.27 6.40
CA VAL A 65 -16.62 6.99 6.49
C VAL A 65 -16.99 7.58 5.13
N ARG A 66 -16.04 8.24 4.44
CA ARG A 66 -16.26 8.79 3.10
C ARG A 66 -16.59 7.72 2.06
N LEU A 67 -15.97 6.54 2.13
CA LEU A 67 -16.23 5.45 1.19
C LEU A 67 -17.57 4.75 1.43
N ASN A 68 -18.22 4.96 2.58
CA ASN A 68 -19.57 4.46 2.85
C ASN A 68 -20.67 5.49 2.54
N ASP A 69 -20.31 6.71 2.13
CA ASP A 69 -21.28 7.74 1.73
C ASP A 69 -21.50 7.69 0.21
N ASP A 70 -22.62 7.13 -0.23
CA ASP A 70 -22.96 6.98 -1.66
C ASP A 70 -22.99 8.31 -2.44
N LYS A 71 -23.04 9.45 -1.76
CA LYS A 71 -23.03 10.78 -2.39
C LYS A 71 -21.64 11.37 -2.51
N ALA A 72 -20.65 10.80 -1.83
CA ALA A 72 -19.28 11.30 -1.86
C ALA A 72 -18.58 10.89 -3.16
N ASP A 73 -17.71 11.75 -3.67
CA ASP A 73 -16.79 11.34 -4.73
C ASP A 73 -15.71 10.42 -4.12
N HIS A 74 -15.82 9.13 -4.47
CA HIS A 74 -14.91 8.07 -4.04
C HIS A 74 -13.62 8.02 -4.88
N LEU A 75 -13.51 8.79 -5.97
CA LEU A 75 -12.33 8.81 -6.84
C LEU A 75 -11.96 7.43 -7.40
N GLY A 76 -12.93 6.51 -7.52
CA GLY A 76 -12.68 5.11 -7.91
C GLY A 76 -11.90 4.30 -6.88
N CYS A 77 -11.96 4.71 -5.61
CA CYS A 77 -11.45 3.97 -4.47
C CYS A 77 -12.57 3.18 -3.80
N GLN A 78 -12.22 2.03 -3.21
CA GLN A 78 -13.13 1.23 -2.40
C GLN A 78 -12.41 0.52 -1.26
N ILE A 79 -13.19 -0.04 -0.34
CA ILE A 79 -12.69 -0.98 0.65
C ILE A 79 -12.50 -2.34 -0.03
N ILE A 80 -11.30 -2.89 0.07
CA ILE A 80 -10.92 -4.17 -0.53
C ILE A 80 -10.99 -5.26 0.56
N PRO A 81 -11.86 -6.26 0.40
CA PRO A 81 -11.90 -7.40 1.30
C PRO A 81 -10.67 -8.29 1.07
N ARG A 82 -10.11 -8.85 2.15
CA ARG A 82 -8.83 -9.57 2.11
C ARG A 82 -8.87 -10.81 1.23
N ASP A 83 -10.01 -11.50 1.23
CA ASP A 83 -10.28 -12.70 0.45
C ASP A 83 -10.39 -12.43 -1.05
N ALA A 84 -10.73 -11.21 -1.47
CA ALA A 84 -10.75 -10.83 -2.88
C ALA A 84 -9.35 -10.64 -3.48
N VAL A 85 -8.30 -10.54 -2.64
CA VAL A 85 -6.92 -10.36 -3.12
C VAL A 85 -6.36 -11.69 -3.60
N ALA A 86 -5.90 -11.70 -4.85
CA ALA A 86 -5.20 -12.84 -5.45
C ALA A 86 -3.68 -12.77 -5.24
N GLY A 87 -3.13 -11.56 -5.10
CA GLY A 87 -1.68 -11.34 -4.99
C GLY A 87 -1.27 -9.88 -5.13
N ILE A 88 0.04 -9.65 -5.17
CA ILE A 88 0.66 -8.34 -5.42
C ILE A 88 1.33 -8.42 -6.80
N ALA A 89 0.92 -7.56 -7.73
CA ALA A 89 1.50 -7.45 -9.07
C ALA A 89 2.76 -6.57 -9.08
N GLU A 90 2.74 -5.46 -8.34
CA GLU A 90 3.81 -4.46 -8.32
C GLU A 90 3.96 -3.84 -6.94
N HIS A 91 5.17 -3.40 -6.63
CA HIS A 91 5.49 -2.60 -5.45
C HIS A 91 6.17 -1.31 -5.91
N LEU A 92 5.73 -0.17 -5.36
CA LEU A 92 6.23 1.14 -5.76
C LEU A 92 6.49 2.01 -4.52
N THR A 93 7.62 2.71 -4.49
CA THR A 93 7.90 3.74 -3.48
C THR A 93 7.88 5.12 -4.14
N LEU A 94 7.10 6.04 -3.58
CA LEU A 94 6.96 7.41 -4.10
C LEU A 94 6.88 8.42 -2.95
N ASN A 95 7.85 9.34 -2.90
CA ASN A 95 8.00 10.35 -1.84
C ASN A 95 8.12 9.76 -0.43
N GLY A 96 8.84 8.64 -0.29
CA GLY A 96 9.03 7.97 1.00
C GLY A 96 7.86 7.09 1.46
N SER A 97 6.74 7.09 0.74
CA SER A 97 5.62 6.18 0.98
C SER A 97 5.68 4.98 0.04
N ALA A 98 5.44 3.79 0.57
CA ALA A 98 5.39 2.55 -0.20
C ALA A 98 3.94 2.16 -0.51
N TYR A 99 3.74 1.62 -1.71
CA TYR A 99 2.44 1.22 -2.25
C TYR A 99 2.54 -0.14 -2.91
N ASP A 100 1.48 -0.94 -2.77
CA ASP A 100 1.34 -2.23 -3.43
C ASP A 100 0.21 -2.16 -4.47
N CYS A 101 0.47 -2.69 -5.65
CA CYS A 101 -0.53 -2.94 -6.69
C CYS A 101 -1.10 -4.35 -6.48
N LEU A 102 -2.36 -4.44 -6.05
CA LEU A 102 -3.02 -5.71 -5.80
C LEU A 102 -3.72 -6.22 -7.06
N THR A 103 -3.55 -7.52 -7.33
CA THR A 103 -4.42 -8.23 -8.27
C THR A 103 -5.63 -8.76 -7.51
N LEU A 104 -6.84 -8.42 -7.96
CA LEU A 104 -8.08 -8.96 -7.38
C LEU A 104 -8.59 -10.15 -8.20
N ARG A 105 -9.30 -11.08 -7.54
CA ARG A 105 -9.89 -12.24 -8.23
C ARG A 105 -11.03 -11.85 -9.17
N SER A 106 -11.72 -10.76 -8.87
CA SER A 106 -12.90 -10.29 -9.61
C SER A 106 -12.57 -9.39 -10.80
N THR A 107 -11.36 -8.81 -10.86
CA THR A 107 -11.01 -7.80 -11.85
C THR A 107 -9.59 -7.97 -12.37
N SER A 108 -9.36 -7.69 -13.66
CA SER A 108 -8.02 -7.61 -14.25
C SER A 108 -7.30 -6.28 -13.95
N VAL A 109 -7.99 -5.31 -13.37
CA VAL A 109 -7.43 -4.00 -13.03
C VAL A 109 -6.69 -4.08 -11.69
N CYS A 110 -5.49 -3.52 -11.66
CA CYS A 110 -4.71 -3.37 -10.44
C CYS A 110 -5.38 -2.39 -9.47
N GLN A 111 -5.40 -2.75 -8.19
CA GLN A 111 -5.82 -1.84 -7.13
C GLN A 111 -4.62 -1.42 -6.27
N TRP A 112 -4.29 -0.14 -6.30
CA TRP A 112 -3.22 0.43 -5.49
C TRP A 112 -3.65 0.58 -4.04
N VAL A 113 -2.81 0.15 -3.11
CA VAL A 113 -3.00 0.29 -1.66
C VAL A 113 -1.72 0.80 -1.00
N VAL A 114 -1.79 1.27 0.24
CA VAL A 114 -0.59 1.51 1.06
C VAL A 114 0.07 0.15 1.34
N ALA A 115 1.39 0.06 1.14
CA ALA A 115 2.09 -1.20 1.25
C ALA A 115 1.99 -1.80 2.65
N GLY A 116 1.95 -3.14 2.71
CA GLY A 116 1.83 -3.87 3.98
C GLY A 116 0.44 -3.77 4.63
N THR A 117 -0.49 -3.02 4.04
CA THR A 117 -1.88 -3.09 4.50
C THR A 117 -2.44 -4.48 4.27
N VAL A 118 -2.11 -5.17 3.16
CA VAL A 118 -2.58 -6.54 2.85
C VAL A 118 -1.47 -7.56 2.93
N LYS A 119 -1.75 -8.65 3.63
CA LYS A 119 -1.00 -9.90 3.53
C LYS A 119 -1.78 -10.87 2.67
N PRO A 120 -1.37 -11.15 1.41
CA PRO A 120 -2.04 -12.14 0.59
C PRO A 120 -2.06 -13.49 1.30
N ALA A 121 -3.23 -14.14 1.33
CA ALA A 121 -3.35 -15.51 1.81
C ALA A 121 -2.55 -16.41 0.88
N GLY A 122 -1.39 -16.90 1.33
CA GLY A 122 -0.50 -17.75 0.54
C GLY A 122 0.88 -17.16 0.20
N ALA A 123 1.27 -16.02 0.79
CA ALA A 123 2.64 -15.48 0.65
C ALA A 123 3.70 -16.30 1.41
N THR A 124 3.88 -17.57 1.04
CA THR A 124 5.20 -18.23 1.14
C THR A 124 6.02 -17.69 -0.04
N ALA A 125 6.81 -16.66 0.24
CA ALA A 125 7.67 -16.01 -0.73
C ALA A 125 8.58 -17.05 -1.40
N LYS A 126 8.37 -17.31 -2.70
CA LYS A 126 9.41 -17.88 -3.54
C LYS A 126 10.13 -16.72 -4.22
N PRO A 127 11.40 -16.45 -3.90
CA PRO A 127 12.18 -15.43 -4.59
C PRO A 127 12.16 -15.72 -6.09
N ARG A 128 11.82 -14.72 -6.92
CA ARG A 128 12.08 -14.81 -8.35
C ARG A 128 13.59 -14.69 -8.55
N THR A 129 14.26 -15.84 -8.61
CA THR A 129 15.63 -15.94 -9.13
C THR A 129 15.61 -15.50 -10.59
N GLY A 130 15.98 -14.25 -10.81
CA GLY A 130 16.14 -13.64 -12.13
C GLY A 130 17.39 -12.77 -12.18
N GLU A 131 18.41 -13.10 -11.40
CA GLU A 131 19.77 -12.65 -11.67
C GLU A 131 20.37 -13.63 -12.68
N LYS A 132 20.50 -13.19 -13.94
CA LYS A 132 21.52 -13.74 -14.84
C LYS A 132 22.25 -12.60 -15.51
N THR A 133 23.39 -12.31 -14.91
CA THR A 133 24.61 -11.75 -15.46
C THR A 133 24.73 -11.93 -16.98
N LYS A 134 24.98 -10.84 -17.72
CA LYS A 134 25.94 -10.91 -18.82
C LYS A 134 26.77 -9.63 -18.87
N ALA A 135 28.07 -9.84 -18.70
CA ALA A 135 29.14 -8.87 -18.61
C ALA A 135 29.32 -8.02 -19.87
N SER A 136 30.00 -6.89 -19.66
CA SER A 136 30.68 -6.06 -20.66
C SER A 136 31.40 -6.88 -21.75
N ASP A 137 31.24 -6.48 -23.00
CA ASP A 137 32.25 -5.73 -23.78
C ASP A 137 32.09 -5.92 -25.30
N LYS A 138 32.39 -4.82 -26.00
CA LYS A 138 32.91 -4.74 -27.38
C LYS A 138 31.93 -4.66 -28.57
N ALA A 139 31.66 -3.39 -28.91
CA ALA A 139 31.95 -2.74 -30.19
C ALA A 139 31.34 -3.27 -31.50
N SER A 140 30.61 -2.33 -32.15
CA SER A 140 30.90 -1.79 -33.49
C SER A 140 29.86 -2.05 -34.59
N SER A 141 29.73 -1.00 -35.40
CA SER A 141 29.20 -0.94 -36.78
C SER A 141 27.68 -0.87 -36.89
N SER A 142 27.09 0.31 -37.05
CA SER A 142 27.02 1.14 -38.28
C SER A 142 25.91 0.71 -39.23
N ASP A 143 25.07 1.71 -39.51
CA ASP A 143 24.35 1.96 -40.77
C ASP A 143 23.35 0.91 -41.28
N LYS A 144 22.08 1.30 -41.40
CA LYS A 144 21.61 1.94 -42.64
C LYS A 144 20.09 2.17 -42.63
N THR A 145 19.78 3.43 -42.90
CA THR A 145 18.55 4.10 -43.34
C THR A 145 17.69 3.36 -44.37
N SER A 146 16.39 3.73 -44.34
CA SER A 146 15.37 3.78 -45.42
C SER A 146 14.21 2.80 -45.22
N SER A 147 13.04 3.28 -44.78
CA SER A 147 11.99 4.00 -45.54
C SER A 147 11.04 3.06 -46.28
N SER A 148 9.77 3.12 -45.87
CA SER A 148 8.55 3.14 -46.71
C SER A 148 7.37 3.08 -45.72
N GLU A 149 6.79 4.21 -45.32
CA GLU A 149 5.77 4.94 -46.08
C GLU A 149 4.52 4.09 -46.35
N LYS A 150 3.46 4.34 -45.57
CA LYS A 150 2.10 4.33 -46.10
C LYS A 150 1.21 5.30 -45.34
N SER A 151 1.03 6.46 -45.97
CA SER A 151 -0.10 7.40 -45.87
C SER A 151 -1.45 6.63 -45.83
N ALA A 152 -2.56 7.11 -45.29
CA ALA A 152 -3.09 8.47 -45.30
C ALA A 152 -4.36 8.52 -44.36
N PRO A 153 -5.24 9.56 -44.39
CA PRO A 153 -5.78 10.21 -43.20
C PRO A 153 -7.26 9.88 -42.94
N SER A 154 -7.78 10.29 -41.79
CA SER A 154 -9.23 10.47 -41.62
C SER A 154 -9.52 11.65 -40.71
N ASP A 155 -9.47 12.80 -41.37
CA ASP A 155 -10.45 13.87 -41.31
C ASP A 155 -11.80 13.46 -40.67
N ARG A 156 -12.15 14.06 -39.52
CA ARG A 156 -13.56 14.32 -39.18
C ARG A 156 -13.70 15.40 -38.11
N SER A 157 -13.58 16.66 -38.53
CA SER A 157 -14.35 17.74 -37.90
C SER A 157 -15.74 17.79 -38.52
N PRO A 158 -16.80 17.95 -37.71
CA PRO A 158 -17.87 18.85 -38.11
C PRO A 158 -18.09 20.01 -37.12
N ALA A 159 -18.46 21.12 -37.73
CA ALA A 159 -18.65 22.49 -37.24
C ALA A 159 -19.77 22.67 -36.18
N PRO A 160 -19.84 23.86 -35.53
CA PRO A 160 -20.89 24.20 -34.57
C PRO A 160 -22.23 24.54 -35.24
N GLU A 161 -23.32 23.91 -34.78
CA GLU A 161 -24.68 24.27 -35.18
C GLU A 161 -25.27 25.34 -34.23
N LYS A 162 -25.46 26.53 -34.79
CA LYS A 162 -26.24 27.65 -34.26
C LYS A 162 -27.60 27.63 -34.97
N SER A 163 -28.71 27.30 -34.30
CA SER A 163 -30.04 27.81 -34.72
C SER A 163 -31.21 27.43 -33.81
N ARG A 164 -32.00 28.46 -33.44
CA ARG A 164 -33.41 28.49 -32.99
C ARG A 164 -33.66 27.94 -31.58
N ARG A 165 -34.23 28.68 -30.62
CA ARG A 165 -35.22 29.78 -30.65
C ARG A 165 -34.91 30.85 -29.60
#